data_AF-A0A1U8P887-F1
#
_entry.id   AF-A0A1U8P887-F1
#
_cell.length_a   1.000
_cell.length_b   1.000
_cell.length_c   1.000
_cell.angle_alpha   90.00
_cell.angle_beta   90.00
_cell.angle_gamma   90.00
#
_symmetry.space_group_name_H-M   'P 1'
#
loop_
_entity.id
_entity.type
_entity.pdbx_description
1 polymer ?
#
loop_
_entity_poly.entity_id
_entity_poly.type
_entity_poly.pdbx_seq_one_letter_code
_entity_poly.pdbx_strand_id
1 'polypeptide(L)'
;MLSWGEVVPNYVTLVCVLSACSRAGAVKMGMEIFKSMKERFRIQPGAEHYACIVDLLGRAGMVERAYEFIKEMPIHPTISIWGALLNACRVYRKPELGKIAANKLFELDPKDSGNHVLLSNLFASTGRWEEADLVRKEMKDVGIKKGGGCSWITVKNKVHIFQAKDTSHEMNSKIQEMLAKLGNGMKAAGYVPDIDFALFDLEEEEKMTEVGYHSEKIALAFGLIVIPPGVPIRITKNLRICGDCHSAFKFISGIFGREIIVRDNNQFHRFRDRQCSCRDYW
;
A
#
# COMPACT_ATOMS: atom_id res chain seq x y z
N MET A 1 -48.66 -13.74 -1.83
CA MET A 1 -47.57 -14.62 -1.34
C MET A 1 -46.30 -13.81 -1.28
N LEU A 2 -45.89 -13.36 -0.08
CA LEU A 2 -44.54 -12.84 0.15
C LEU A 2 -43.64 -14.06 0.38
N SER A 3 -42.78 -14.37 -0.60
CA SER A 3 -41.79 -15.44 -0.49
C SER A 3 -40.74 -15.10 0.56
N TRP A 4 -40.26 -16.11 1.27
CA TRP A 4 -39.16 -15.99 2.21
C TRP A 4 -37.92 -15.34 1.54
N GLY A 5 -37.60 -14.12 1.97
CA GLY A 5 -36.23 -13.64 2.10
C GLY A 5 -35.49 -13.14 0.85
N GLU A 6 -36.09 -12.31 -0.01
CA GLU A 6 -35.26 -11.46 -0.88
C GLU A 6 -34.47 -10.47 -0.01
N VAL A 7 -33.21 -10.79 0.27
CA VAL A 7 -32.29 -9.89 0.96
C VAL A 7 -31.91 -8.78 -0.02
N VAL A 8 -32.52 -7.60 0.16
CA VAL A 8 -32.21 -6.42 -0.64
C VAL A 8 -30.88 -5.82 -0.15
N PRO A 9 -29.92 -5.52 -1.05
CA PRO A 9 -28.70 -4.82 -0.67
C PRO A 9 -29.01 -3.50 0.03
N ASN A 10 -28.33 -3.23 1.13
CA ASN A 10 -28.39 -1.94 1.79
C ASN A 10 -27.15 -1.10 1.47
N TYR A 11 -27.09 0.11 2.04
CA TYR A 11 -25.97 1.04 1.89
C TYR A 11 -24.61 0.36 2.11
N VAL A 12 -24.45 -0.34 3.23
CA VAL A 12 -23.18 -0.98 3.60
C VAL A 12 -22.86 -2.15 2.67
N THR A 13 -23.86 -2.95 2.28
CA THR A 13 -23.69 -4.03 1.31
C THR A 13 -23.07 -3.50 0.01
N LEU A 14 -23.58 -2.38 -0.50
CA LEU A 14 -23.11 -1.78 -1.75
C LEU A 14 -21.71 -1.16 -1.60
N VAL A 15 -21.37 -0.55 -0.46
CA VAL A 15 -19.97 -0.16 -0.17
C VAL A 15 -19.04 -1.36 -0.25
N CYS A 16 -19.37 -2.47 0.43
CA CYS A 16 -18.54 -3.67 0.43
C CYS A 16 -18.35 -4.25 -0.97
N VAL A 17 -19.43 -4.32 -1.76
CA VAL A 17 -19.39 -4.85 -3.13
C VAL A 17 -18.56 -3.95 -4.05
N LEU A 18 -18.75 -2.63 -4.01
CA LEU A 18 -17.94 -1.69 -4.80
C LEU A 18 -16.46 -1.75 -4.39
N SER A 19 -16.18 -1.89 -3.09
CA SER A 19 -14.83 -2.05 -2.58
C SER A 19 -14.18 -3.36 -3.04
N ALA A 20 -14.98 -4.43 -3.21
CA ALA A 20 -14.52 -5.69 -3.80
C ALA A 20 -14.28 -5.54 -5.32
N CYS A 21 -15.16 -4.86 -6.05
CA CYS A 21 -14.94 -4.52 -7.46
C CYS A 21 -13.65 -3.71 -7.63
N SER A 22 -13.41 -2.73 -6.75
CA SER A 22 -12.18 -1.95 -6.73
C SER A 22 -10.96 -2.84 -6.61
N ARG A 23 -10.91 -3.74 -5.61
CA ARG A 23 -9.77 -4.66 -5.42
C ARG A 23 -9.63 -5.72 -6.51
N ALA A 24 -10.69 -6.04 -7.24
CA ALA A 24 -10.66 -6.97 -8.36
C ALA A 24 -10.36 -6.30 -9.71
N GLY A 25 -10.27 -4.96 -9.75
CA GLY A 25 -10.16 -4.20 -11.00
C GLY A 25 -11.38 -4.32 -11.91
N ALA A 26 -12.55 -4.66 -11.37
CA ALA A 26 -13.77 -4.93 -12.12
C ALA A 26 -14.51 -3.63 -12.47
N VAL A 27 -13.89 -2.75 -13.27
CA VAL A 27 -14.39 -1.38 -13.55
C VAL A 27 -15.81 -1.37 -14.09
N LYS A 28 -16.09 -2.17 -15.12
CA LYS A 28 -17.43 -2.24 -15.74
C LYS A 28 -18.50 -2.60 -14.70
N MET A 29 -18.26 -3.68 -13.95
CA MET A 29 -19.19 -4.18 -12.93
C MET A 29 -19.38 -3.16 -11.80
N GLY A 30 -18.30 -2.54 -11.31
CA GLY A 30 -18.39 -1.52 -10.26
C GLY A 30 -19.23 -0.31 -10.69
N MET A 31 -19.05 0.16 -11.93
CA MET A 31 -19.85 1.27 -12.47
C MET A 31 -21.33 0.89 -12.66
N GLU A 32 -21.62 -0.32 -13.13
CA GLU A 32 -22.99 -0.84 -13.26
C GLU A 32 -23.68 -0.93 -11.89
N ILE A 33 -22.98 -1.43 -10.87
CA ILE A 33 -23.49 -1.52 -9.50
C ILE A 33 -23.75 -0.13 -8.93
N PHE A 34 -22.82 0.81 -9.11
CA PHE A 34 -22.97 2.18 -8.65
C PHE A 34 -24.19 2.87 -9.26
N LYS A 35 -24.41 2.70 -10.57
CA LYS A 35 -25.60 3.22 -11.26
C LYS A 35 -26.89 2.59 -10.72
N SER A 36 -26.88 1.27 -10.49
CA SER A 36 -28.04 0.53 -9.98
C SER A 36 -28.48 0.95 -8.58
N MET A 37 -27.62 1.60 -7.79
CA MET A 37 -27.95 2.08 -6.45
C MET A 37 -29.21 2.95 -6.46
N LYS A 38 -29.25 3.97 -7.32
CA LYS A 38 -30.40 4.86 -7.45
C LYS A 38 -31.54 4.20 -8.23
N GLU A 39 -31.22 3.59 -9.36
CA GLU A 39 -32.22 3.11 -10.33
C GLU A 39 -32.99 1.87 -9.84
N ARG A 40 -32.30 0.94 -9.19
CA ARG A 40 -32.85 -0.34 -8.76
C ARG A 40 -33.09 -0.42 -7.26
N PHE A 41 -32.11 0.02 -6.46
CA PHE A 41 -32.16 -0.14 -5.01
C PHE A 41 -32.72 1.08 -4.28
N ARG A 42 -32.94 2.21 -4.99
CA ARG A 42 -33.40 3.49 -4.42
C ARG A 42 -32.51 3.98 -3.27
N ILE A 43 -31.22 3.63 -3.31
CA ILE A 43 -30.20 4.04 -2.35
C ILE A 43 -29.39 5.18 -2.96
N GLN A 44 -29.35 6.30 -2.26
CA GLN A 44 -28.50 7.42 -2.65
C GLN A 44 -27.03 7.09 -2.34
N PRO A 45 -26.10 7.23 -3.31
CA PRO A 45 -24.68 7.10 -3.04
C PRO A 45 -24.20 8.19 -2.08
N GLY A 46 -23.49 7.79 -1.04
CA GLY A 46 -22.77 8.69 -0.13
C GLY A 46 -21.25 8.61 -0.29
N ALA A 47 -20.51 9.30 0.56
CA ALA A 47 -19.07 9.52 0.42
C ALA A 47 -18.26 8.22 0.28
N GLU A 48 -18.62 7.16 1.02
CA GLU A 48 -17.95 5.86 0.97
C GLU A 48 -18.09 5.18 -0.39
N HIS A 49 -19.24 5.33 -1.05
CA HIS A 49 -19.48 4.78 -2.38
C HIS A 49 -18.66 5.53 -3.44
N TYR A 50 -18.67 6.87 -3.38
CA TYR A 50 -17.84 7.70 -4.26
C TYR A 50 -16.34 7.40 -4.08
N ALA A 51 -15.88 7.25 -2.83
CA ALA A 51 -14.51 6.83 -2.55
C ALA A 51 -14.17 5.47 -3.19
N CYS A 52 -15.09 4.50 -3.15
CA CYS A 52 -14.88 3.21 -3.82
C CYS A 52 -14.78 3.35 -5.35
N ILE A 53 -15.53 4.25 -5.98
CA ILE A 53 -15.43 4.48 -7.44
C ILE A 53 -14.15 5.19 -7.83
N VAL A 54 -13.73 6.17 -7.05
CA VAL A 54 -12.45 6.86 -7.28
C VAL A 54 -11.28 5.90 -7.09
N ASP A 55 -11.31 5.05 -6.05
CA ASP A 55 -10.32 3.99 -5.84
C ASP A 55 -10.34 2.96 -6.99
N LEU A 56 -11.52 2.53 -7.45
CA LEU A 56 -11.67 1.60 -8.58
C LEU A 56 -11.07 2.14 -9.87
N LEU A 57 -11.40 3.38 -10.24
CA LEU A 57 -10.87 4.04 -11.43
C LEU A 57 -9.36 4.30 -11.28
N GLY A 58 -8.94 4.77 -10.11
CA GLY A 58 -7.55 5.06 -9.78
C GLY A 58 -6.67 3.82 -9.87
N ARG A 59 -7.07 2.70 -9.25
CA ARG A 59 -6.36 1.41 -9.32
C ARG A 59 -6.30 0.84 -10.73
N ALA A 60 -7.31 1.10 -11.56
CA ALA A 60 -7.32 0.70 -12.96
C ALA A 60 -6.46 1.59 -13.89
N GLY A 61 -5.75 2.58 -13.35
CA GLY A 61 -4.90 3.49 -14.12
C GLY A 61 -5.68 4.59 -14.84
N MET A 62 -6.99 4.69 -14.61
CA MET A 62 -7.86 5.71 -15.19
C MET A 62 -7.83 6.98 -14.32
N VAL A 63 -6.63 7.49 -14.01
CA VAL A 63 -6.43 8.55 -13.01
C VAL A 63 -7.12 9.86 -13.41
N GLU A 64 -7.02 10.25 -14.67
CA GLU A 64 -7.68 11.43 -15.22
C GLU A 64 -9.21 11.32 -15.12
N ARG A 65 -9.76 10.15 -15.48
CA ARG A 65 -11.19 9.86 -15.36
C ARG A 65 -11.63 9.86 -13.90
N ALA A 66 -10.80 9.37 -12.98
CA ALA A 66 -11.08 9.43 -11.54
C ALA A 66 -11.18 10.89 -11.06
N TYR A 67 -10.30 11.77 -11.55
CA TYR A 67 -10.37 13.20 -11.25
C TYR A 67 -11.60 13.88 -11.89
N GLU A 68 -11.95 13.55 -13.12
CA GLU A 68 -13.19 14.01 -13.75
C GLU A 68 -14.43 13.61 -12.95
N PHE A 69 -14.48 12.34 -12.53
CA PHE A 69 -15.55 11.84 -11.69
C PHE A 69 -15.67 12.61 -10.37
N ILE A 70 -14.56 12.98 -9.73
CA ILE A 70 -14.56 13.81 -8.52
C ILE A 70 -15.19 15.19 -8.78
N LYS A 71 -14.90 15.83 -9.92
CA LYS A 71 -15.48 17.13 -10.28
C LYS A 71 -16.99 17.08 -10.52
N GLU A 72 -17.51 15.93 -10.96
CA GLU A 72 -18.93 15.72 -11.26
C GLU A 72 -19.77 15.29 -10.05
N MET A 73 -19.13 15.01 -8.90
CA MET A 73 -19.87 14.51 -7.74
C MET A 73 -20.84 15.57 -7.19
N PRO A 74 -22.05 15.18 -6.79
CA PRO A 74 -23.01 16.08 -6.15
C PRO A 74 -22.71 16.33 -4.66
N ILE A 75 -21.54 15.92 -4.18
CA ILE A 75 -21.10 16.03 -2.78
C ILE A 75 -19.71 16.64 -2.72
N HIS A 76 -19.38 17.29 -1.60
CA HIS A 76 -18.01 17.71 -1.35
C HIS A 76 -17.10 16.47 -1.18
N PRO A 77 -15.99 16.37 -1.93
CA PRO A 77 -15.10 15.24 -1.82
C PRO A 77 -14.43 15.19 -0.44
N THR A 78 -14.41 14.01 0.18
CA THR A 78 -13.83 13.77 1.51
C THR A 78 -12.35 13.40 1.44
N ILE A 79 -11.70 13.32 2.60
CA ILE A 79 -10.30 12.84 2.75
C ILE A 79 -10.11 11.49 2.04
N SER A 80 -11.04 10.54 2.21
CA SER A 80 -10.94 9.22 1.56
C SER A 80 -10.96 9.30 0.03
N ILE A 81 -11.70 10.27 -0.55
CA ILE A 81 -11.81 10.45 -1.99
C ILE A 81 -10.52 11.04 -2.56
N TRP A 82 -10.03 12.15 -1.99
CA TRP A 82 -8.77 12.75 -2.43
C TRP A 82 -7.58 11.84 -2.16
N GLY A 83 -7.59 11.09 -1.05
CA GLY A 83 -6.57 10.10 -0.71
C GLY A 83 -6.50 8.96 -1.73
N ALA A 84 -7.65 8.47 -2.21
CA ALA A 84 -7.70 7.48 -3.28
C ALA A 84 -7.08 8.02 -4.57
N LEU A 85 -7.39 9.26 -4.96
CA LEU A 85 -6.78 9.91 -6.13
C LEU A 85 -5.27 10.12 -5.97
N LEU A 86 -4.82 10.64 -4.82
CA LEU A 86 -3.39 10.86 -4.55
C LEU A 86 -2.59 9.55 -4.61
N ASN A 87 -3.14 8.47 -4.04
CA ASN A 87 -2.52 7.16 -4.12
C ASN A 87 -2.44 6.64 -5.58
N ALA A 88 -3.49 6.84 -6.39
CA ALA A 88 -3.45 6.51 -7.81
C ALA A 88 -2.39 7.36 -8.55
N CYS A 89 -2.30 8.65 -8.26
CA CYS A 89 -1.28 9.53 -8.84
C CYS A 89 0.14 9.05 -8.52
N ARG A 90 0.39 8.59 -7.29
CA ARG A 90 1.67 7.99 -6.89
C ARG A 90 1.98 6.73 -7.70
N VAL A 91 1.03 5.81 -7.81
CA VAL A 91 1.24 4.52 -8.51
C VAL A 91 1.49 4.75 -10.01
N TYR A 92 0.74 5.65 -10.63
CA TYR A 92 0.80 5.91 -12.07
C TYR A 92 1.66 7.13 -12.45
N ARG A 93 2.48 7.63 -11.53
CA ARG A 93 3.42 8.76 -11.71
C ARG A 93 2.76 9.98 -12.36
N LYS A 94 1.65 10.46 -11.79
CA LYS A 94 0.90 11.66 -12.21
C LYS A 94 1.13 12.83 -11.24
N PRO A 95 2.30 13.50 -11.25
CA PRO A 95 2.67 14.46 -10.22
C PRO A 95 1.77 15.70 -10.19
N GLU A 96 1.29 16.18 -11.35
CA GLU A 96 0.39 17.35 -11.41
C GLU A 96 -0.96 17.09 -10.72
N LEU A 97 -1.62 15.97 -11.05
CA LEU A 97 -2.86 15.59 -10.36
C LEU A 97 -2.63 15.25 -8.89
N GLY A 98 -1.48 14.64 -8.58
CA GLY A 98 -1.09 14.36 -7.20
C GLY A 98 -0.95 15.62 -6.36
N LYS A 99 -0.35 16.68 -6.91
CA LYS A 99 -0.26 18.00 -6.25
C LYS A 99 -1.63 18.59 -5.97
N ILE A 100 -2.55 18.51 -6.92
CA ILE A 100 -3.95 18.96 -6.73
C ILE A 100 -4.61 18.19 -5.59
N ALA A 101 -4.55 16.85 -5.64
CA ALA A 101 -5.16 16.00 -4.63
C ALA A 101 -4.57 16.24 -3.23
N ALA A 102 -3.25 16.36 -3.13
CA ALA A 102 -2.56 16.64 -1.87
C ALA A 102 -2.91 18.01 -1.29
N ASN A 103 -2.97 19.07 -2.11
CA ASN A 103 -3.39 20.39 -1.64
C ASN A 103 -4.80 20.36 -1.06
N LYS A 104 -5.73 19.64 -1.71
CA LYS A 104 -7.08 19.42 -1.15
C LYS A 104 -7.09 18.63 0.15
N LEU A 105 -6.18 17.67 0.30
CA LEU A 105 -6.01 16.95 1.56
C LEU A 105 -5.44 17.85 2.66
N PHE A 106 -4.50 18.73 2.35
CA PHE A 106 -3.94 19.67 3.33
C PHE A 106 -4.97 20.71 3.77
N GLU A 107 -5.88 21.14 2.90
CA GLU A 107 -7.03 21.98 3.27
C GLU A 107 -7.96 21.26 4.26
N LEU A 108 -8.20 19.95 4.06
CA LEU A 108 -9.14 19.15 4.87
C LEU A 108 -8.53 18.62 6.18
N ASP A 109 -7.26 18.24 6.17
CA ASP A 109 -6.51 17.74 7.33
C ASP A 109 -5.04 18.24 7.29
N PRO A 110 -4.79 19.48 7.75
CA PRO A 110 -3.48 20.10 7.68
C PRO A 110 -2.38 19.40 8.51
N LYS A 111 -2.77 18.53 9.45
CA LYS A 111 -1.84 17.86 10.37
C LYS A 111 -1.57 16.40 9.98
N ASP A 112 -2.17 15.90 8.90
CA ASP A 112 -1.93 14.54 8.47
C ASP A 112 -0.52 14.36 7.88
N SER A 113 0.27 13.52 8.57
CA SER A 113 1.63 13.18 8.12
C SER A 113 1.65 12.30 6.87
N GLY A 114 0.60 11.50 6.65
CA GLY A 114 0.55 10.51 5.58
C GLY A 114 0.53 11.15 4.19
N ASN A 115 -0.32 12.16 4.00
CA ASN A 115 -0.52 12.84 2.72
C ASN A 115 0.72 13.62 2.28
N HIS A 116 1.42 14.26 3.21
CA HIS A 116 2.69 14.94 2.92
C HIS A 116 3.77 13.94 2.49
N VAL A 117 3.88 12.81 3.20
CA VAL A 117 4.81 11.74 2.83
C VAL A 117 4.46 11.18 1.45
N LEU A 118 3.17 10.96 1.14
CA LEU A 118 2.75 10.47 -0.16
C LEU A 118 3.09 11.45 -1.30
N LEU A 119 2.89 12.75 -1.10
CA LEU A 119 3.23 13.78 -2.09
C LEU A 119 4.75 13.89 -2.28
N SER A 120 5.53 13.94 -1.19
CA SER A 120 7.00 13.97 -1.25
C SER A 120 7.55 12.75 -1.99
N ASN A 121 7.00 11.56 -1.73
CA ASN A 121 7.40 10.33 -2.40
C ASN A 121 7.02 10.35 -3.90
N LEU A 122 5.86 10.90 -4.27
CA LEU A 122 5.46 11.05 -5.66
C LEU A 122 6.45 11.95 -6.41
N PHE A 123 6.79 13.10 -5.85
CA PHE A 123 7.80 13.99 -6.45
C PHE A 123 9.16 13.31 -6.60
N ALA A 124 9.65 12.66 -5.53
CA ALA A 124 10.90 11.89 -5.56
C ALA A 124 10.91 10.83 -6.68
N SER A 125 9.84 10.02 -6.79
CA SER A 125 9.72 8.97 -7.82
C SER A 125 9.62 9.47 -9.27
N THR A 126 9.47 10.78 -9.45
CA THR A 126 9.42 11.46 -10.76
C THR A 126 10.63 12.37 -10.99
N GLY A 127 11.66 12.28 -10.14
CA GLY A 127 12.88 13.09 -10.24
C GLY A 127 12.72 14.55 -9.81
N ARG A 128 11.58 14.93 -9.22
CA ARG A 128 11.27 16.30 -8.76
C ARG A 128 11.76 16.51 -7.32
N TRP A 129 13.06 16.34 -7.10
CA TRP A 129 13.67 16.34 -5.78
C TRP A 129 13.46 17.65 -5.01
N GLU A 130 13.56 18.80 -5.68
CA GLU A 130 13.33 20.11 -5.07
C GLU A 130 11.92 20.23 -4.45
N GLU A 131 10.89 19.76 -5.17
CA GLU A 131 9.52 19.76 -4.65
C GLU A 131 9.32 18.71 -3.55
N ALA A 132 9.99 17.57 -3.65
CA ALA A 132 9.97 16.57 -2.58
C ALA A 132 10.56 17.13 -1.28
N ASP A 133 11.62 17.95 -1.37
CA ASP A 133 12.29 18.59 -0.23
C ASP A 133 11.49 19.77 0.33
N LEU A 134 10.81 20.54 -0.53
CA LEU A 134 9.86 21.58 -0.09
C LEU A 134 8.76 20.97 0.78
N VAL A 135 8.13 19.87 0.34
CA VAL A 135 7.09 19.18 1.12
C VAL A 135 7.65 18.68 2.46
N ARG A 136 8.88 18.16 2.49
CA ARG A 136 9.54 17.73 3.75
C ARG A 136 9.82 18.89 4.69
N LYS A 137 10.16 20.05 4.15
CA LYS A 137 10.38 21.27 4.93
C LYS A 137 9.06 21.75 5.54
N GLU A 138 7.99 21.81 4.74
CA GLU A 138 6.65 22.16 5.22
C GLU A 138 6.21 21.24 6.38
N MET A 139 6.42 19.92 6.26
CA MET A 139 6.14 18.98 7.36
C MET A 139 6.87 19.34 8.66
N LYS A 140 8.14 19.75 8.59
CA LYS A 140 8.90 20.17 9.78
C LYS A 140 8.33 21.46 10.36
N ASP A 141 8.00 22.42 9.50
CA ASP A 141 7.50 23.74 9.89
C ASP A 141 6.14 23.65 10.60
N VAL A 142 5.26 22.73 10.17
CA VAL A 142 3.98 22.47 10.85
C VAL A 142 4.07 21.45 12.01
N GLY A 143 5.28 21.02 12.38
CA GLY A 143 5.53 20.12 13.51
C GLY A 143 5.09 18.67 13.28
N ILE A 144 4.86 18.27 12.02
CA ILE A 144 4.50 16.91 11.66
C ILE A 144 5.72 16.00 11.85
N LYS A 145 5.62 15.10 12.83
CA LYS A 145 6.61 14.02 13.03
C LYS A 145 6.16 12.78 12.27
N LYS A 146 7.00 12.30 11.36
CA LYS A 146 6.79 11.03 10.66
C LYS A 146 6.83 9.88 11.67
N GLY A 147 5.73 9.14 11.79
CA GLY A 147 5.78 7.82 12.43
C GLY A 147 6.65 6.88 11.59
N GLY A 148 7.63 6.23 12.22
CA GLY A 148 8.48 5.25 11.53
C GLY A 148 7.66 4.08 10.98
N GLY A 149 8.00 3.61 9.77
CA GLY A 149 7.48 2.35 9.27
C GLY A 149 8.06 1.20 10.08
N CYS A 150 7.20 0.35 10.64
CA CYS A 150 7.62 -0.81 11.40
C CYS A 150 6.87 -2.07 10.97
N SER A 151 7.58 -3.19 11.03
CA SER A 151 7.02 -4.51 10.82
C SER A 151 7.18 -5.32 12.09
N TRP A 152 6.21 -6.18 12.40
CA TRP A 152 6.32 -7.05 13.56
C TRP A 152 5.82 -8.46 13.29
N ILE A 153 6.32 -9.37 14.11
CA ILE A 153 6.01 -10.78 14.09
C ILE A 153 5.85 -11.28 15.53
N THR A 154 4.86 -12.14 15.74
CA THR A 154 4.59 -12.75 17.04
C THR A 154 5.10 -14.18 17.05
N VAL A 155 6.07 -14.47 17.93
CA VAL A 155 6.67 -15.80 18.09
C VAL A 155 6.67 -16.14 19.56
N LYS A 156 6.14 -17.32 19.92
CA LYS A 156 6.05 -17.80 21.31
C LYS A 156 5.50 -16.73 22.28
N ASN A 157 4.40 -16.08 21.89
CA ASN A 157 3.74 -14.99 22.62
C ASN A 157 4.59 -13.73 22.88
N LYS A 158 5.75 -13.59 22.23
CA LYS A 158 6.55 -12.35 22.23
C LYS A 158 6.35 -11.63 20.89
N VAL A 159 6.11 -10.33 20.96
CA VAL A 159 6.07 -9.46 19.76
C VAL A 159 7.48 -8.94 19.51
N HIS A 160 7.98 -9.18 18.30
CA HIS A 160 9.26 -8.65 17.83
C HIS A 160 8.98 -7.58 16.77
N ILE A 161 9.38 -6.35 17.05
CA ILE A 161 9.16 -5.17 16.21
C ILE A 161 10.48 -4.79 15.57
N PHE A 162 10.44 -4.46 14.29
CA PHE A 162 11.61 -4.05 13.51
C PHE A 162 11.32 -2.73 12.79
N GLN A 163 12.33 -1.86 12.74
CA GLN A 163 12.34 -0.66 11.91
C GLN A 163 13.31 -0.83 10.74
N ALA A 164 13.29 0.08 9.76
CA ALA A 164 14.28 0.06 8.70
C ALA A 164 15.69 0.27 9.29
N LYS A 165 16.68 -0.50 8.82
CA LYS A 165 18.07 -0.51 9.33
C LYS A 165 18.21 -0.85 10.81
N ASP A 166 17.21 -1.50 11.41
CA ASP A 166 17.24 -1.87 12.83
C ASP A 166 18.31 -2.94 13.11
N THR A 167 19.17 -2.65 14.08
CA THR A 167 20.25 -3.53 14.55
C THR A 167 20.13 -3.85 16.05
N SER A 168 19.07 -3.40 16.71
CA SER A 168 18.90 -3.45 18.17
C SER A 168 18.50 -4.83 18.70
N HIS A 169 18.03 -5.73 17.84
CA HIS A 169 17.52 -7.03 18.24
C HIS A 169 18.63 -7.97 18.77
N GLU A 170 18.35 -8.75 19.81
CA GLU A 170 19.30 -9.69 20.44
C GLU A 170 19.92 -10.73 19.46
N MET A 171 19.18 -11.05 18.40
CA MET A 171 19.60 -11.96 17.32
C MET A 171 20.13 -11.24 16.07
N ASN A 172 20.49 -9.95 16.15
CA ASN A 172 20.84 -9.14 14.97
C ASN A 172 21.89 -9.81 14.08
N SER A 173 22.99 -10.34 14.63
CA SER A 173 24.02 -11.03 13.84
C SER A 173 23.44 -12.14 12.94
N LYS A 174 22.56 -13.01 13.48
CA LYS A 174 21.88 -14.06 12.70
C LYS A 174 20.91 -13.49 11.67
N ILE A 175 20.24 -12.39 12.00
CA ILE A 175 19.34 -11.69 11.09
C ILE A 175 20.12 -11.12 9.90
N GLN A 176 21.27 -10.49 10.14
CA GLN A 176 22.14 -9.95 9.08
C GLN A 176 22.66 -11.07 8.16
N GLU A 177 23.10 -12.20 8.72
CA GLU A 177 23.50 -13.38 7.92
C GLU A 177 22.35 -13.90 7.05
N MET A 178 21.14 -13.98 7.61
CA MET A 178 19.96 -14.40 6.85
C MET A 178 19.60 -13.38 5.77
N LEU A 179 19.68 -12.08 6.04
CA LEU A 179 19.45 -11.03 5.03
C LEU A 179 20.44 -11.13 3.87
N ALA A 180 21.73 -11.37 4.15
CA ALA A 180 22.73 -11.61 3.12
C ALA A 180 22.41 -12.86 2.28
N LYS A 181 22.00 -13.95 2.94
CA LYS A 181 21.56 -15.18 2.26
C LYS A 181 20.33 -14.94 1.38
N LEU A 182 19.34 -14.19 1.87
CA LEU A 182 18.17 -13.80 1.10
C LEU A 182 18.56 -12.96 -0.11
N GLY A 183 19.42 -11.95 0.08
CA GLY A 183 19.91 -11.09 -0.98
C GLY A 183 20.60 -11.86 -2.11
N ASN A 184 21.52 -12.77 -1.76
CA ASN A 184 22.24 -13.60 -2.73
C ASN A 184 21.30 -14.56 -3.47
N GLY A 185 20.38 -15.22 -2.74
CA GLY A 185 19.39 -16.11 -3.35
C GLY A 185 18.44 -15.39 -4.29
N MET A 186 18.00 -14.18 -3.92
CA MET A 186 17.16 -13.34 -4.77
C MET A 186 17.90 -12.89 -6.04
N LYS A 187 19.14 -12.41 -5.92
CA LYS A 187 19.98 -12.02 -7.06
C LYS A 187 20.16 -13.19 -8.04
N ALA A 188 20.51 -14.38 -7.54
CA ALA A 188 20.66 -15.58 -8.37
C ALA A 188 19.35 -16.02 -9.06
N ALA A 189 18.20 -15.70 -8.47
CA ALA A 189 16.88 -15.98 -9.04
C ALA A 189 16.40 -14.93 -10.06
N GLY A 190 17.16 -13.85 -10.28
CA GLY A 190 16.82 -12.76 -11.22
C GLY A 190 16.03 -11.60 -10.61
N TYR A 191 16.01 -11.46 -9.28
CA TYR A 191 15.40 -10.29 -8.64
C TYR A 191 16.25 -9.04 -8.85
N VAL A 192 15.60 -7.99 -9.34
CA VAL A 192 16.17 -6.65 -9.49
C VAL A 192 15.49 -5.74 -8.46
N PRO A 193 16.24 -5.16 -7.51
CA PRO A 193 15.68 -4.20 -6.56
C PRO A 193 15.10 -2.99 -7.29
N ASP A 194 13.90 -2.57 -6.89
CA ASP A 194 13.30 -1.35 -7.42
C ASP A 194 13.77 -0.16 -6.57
N ILE A 195 14.79 0.54 -7.08
CA ILE A 195 15.43 1.67 -6.42
C ILE A 195 14.57 2.94 -6.39
N ASP A 196 13.45 3.01 -7.12
CA ASP A 196 12.51 4.12 -7.03
C ASP A 196 11.81 4.16 -5.66
N PHE A 197 11.88 3.06 -4.90
CA PHE A 197 11.44 3.01 -3.51
C PHE A 197 12.49 3.48 -2.50
N ALA A 198 13.71 3.79 -2.93
CA ALA A 198 14.66 4.53 -2.10
C ALA A 198 14.27 6.01 -2.14
N LEU A 199 13.55 6.45 -1.10
CA LEU A 199 12.92 7.77 -1.04
C LEU A 199 13.92 8.92 -0.80
N PHE A 200 15.20 8.71 -1.04
CA PHE A 200 16.25 9.70 -0.85
C PHE A 200 17.06 9.83 -2.14
N ASP A 201 17.54 11.05 -2.40
CA ASP A 201 18.49 11.28 -3.47
C ASP A 201 19.86 10.76 -3.02
N LEU A 202 20.11 9.49 -3.32
CA LEU A 202 21.30 8.75 -2.99
C LEU A 202 21.89 8.12 -4.26
N GLU A 203 23.16 7.76 -4.20
CA GLU A 203 23.80 6.95 -5.24
C GLU A 203 23.10 5.58 -5.38
N GLU A 204 23.16 4.97 -6.57
CA GLU A 204 22.42 3.73 -6.85
C GLU A 204 22.77 2.58 -5.88
N GLU A 205 24.05 2.46 -5.49
CA GLU A 205 24.50 1.45 -4.52
C GLU A 205 23.90 1.66 -3.12
N GLU A 206 23.74 2.93 -2.70
CA GLU A 206 23.12 3.29 -1.44
C GLU A 206 21.60 3.07 -1.48
N LYS A 207 20.95 3.33 -2.62
CA LYS A 207 19.53 3.02 -2.84
C LYS A 207 19.26 1.51 -2.76
N MET A 208 20.14 0.69 -3.36
CA MET A 208 20.06 -0.78 -3.27
C MET A 208 20.22 -1.27 -1.83
N THR A 209 21.09 -0.63 -1.06
CA THR A 209 21.31 -0.94 0.35
C THR A 209 20.08 -0.55 1.18
N GLU A 210 19.49 0.62 0.94
CA GLU A 210 18.29 1.12 1.62
C GLU A 210 17.12 0.12 1.54
N VAL A 211 16.81 -0.34 0.32
CA VAL A 211 15.69 -1.28 0.09
C VAL A 211 15.98 -2.67 0.64
N GLY A 212 17.26 -3.04 0.79
CA GLY A 212 17.70 -4.30 1.40
C GLY A 212 17.33 -4.41 2.88
N TYR A 213 17.29 -3.28 3.60
CA TYR A 213 17.09 -3.20 5.05
C TYR A 213 15.73 -2.62 5.47
N HIS A 214 14.72 -2.75 4.61
CA HIS A 214 13.34 -2.47 5.00
C HIS A 214 12.88 -3.40 6.14
N SER A 215 12.09 -2.84 7.07
CA SER A 215 11.59 -3.55 8.26
C SER A 215 10.92 -4.89 7.95
N GLU A 216 10.28 -5.00 6.79
CA GLU A 216 9.59 -6.17 6.28
C GLU A 216 10.58 -7.32 6.05
N LYS A 217 11.70 -7.03 5.38
CA LYS A 217 12.75 -8.01 5.08
C LYS A 217 13.45 -8.46 6.36
N ILE A 218 13.67 -7.54 7.30
CA ILE A 218 14.24 -7.86 8.63
C ILE A 218 13.29 -8.80 9.40
N ALA A 219 12.00 -8.47 9.45
CA ALA A 219 10.98 -9.31 10.10
C ALA A 219 10.87 -10.71 9.46
N LEU A 220 10.96 -10.78 8.13
CA LEU A 220 10.96 -12.05 7.39
C LEU A 220 12.23 -12.88 7.65
N ALA A 221 13.40 -12.24 7.64
CA ALA A 221 14.66 -12.90 7.97
C ALA A 221 14.62 -13.48 9.39
N PHE A 222 14.16 -12.71 10.37
CA PHE A 222 13.91 -13.21 11.72
C PHE A 222 12.92 -14.39 11.73
N GLY A 223 11.78 -14.26 11.04
CA GLY A 223 10.78 -15.31 10.94
C GLY A 223 11.33 -16.63 10.35
N LEU A 224 12.21 -16.55 9.34
CA LEU A 224 12.87 -17.71 8.74
C LEU A 224 13.87 -18.39 9.68
N ILE A 225 14.45 -17.65 10.63
CA ILE A 225 15.38 -18.19 11.62
C ILE A 225 14.63 -18.94 12.73
N VAL A 226 13.53 -18.37 13.24
CA VAL A 226 12.90 -18.85 14.49
C VAL A 226 11.65 -19.71 14.28
N ILE A 227 11.02 -19.66 13.11
CA ILE A 227 9.81 -20.43 12.83
C ILE A 227 10.19 -21.71 12.05
N PRO A 228 9.82 -22.91 12.54
CA PRO A 228 10.20 -24.19 11.92
C PRO A 228 9.75 -24.32 10.46
N PRO A 229 10.48 -25.05 9.58
CA PRO A 229 10.06 -25.39 8.22
C PRO A 229 8.62 -25.94 8.15
N GLY A 230 7.90 -25.71 7.04
CA GLY A 230 6.46 -26.01 6.89
C GLY A 230 5.43 -25.02 7.51
N VAL A 231 5.74 -24.29 8.58
CA VAL A 231 4.79 -23.36 9.24
C VAL A 231 4.73 -21.96 8.59
N PRO A 232 3.57 -21.41 8.19
CA PRO A 232 3.51 -20.07 7.58
C PRO A 232 4.08 -18.94 8.45
N ILE A 233 4.83 -18.02 7.83
CA ILE A 233 5.37 -16.82 8.51
C ILE A 233 4.34 -15.70 8.39
N ARG A 234 3.95 -15.09 9.52
CA ARG A 234 2.95 -14.01 9.58
C ARG A 234 3.60 -12.71 10.03
N ILE A 235 3.57 -11.69 9.18
CA ILE A 235 4.14 -10.37 9.45
C ILE A 235 3.01 -9.35 9.38
N THR A 236 3.04 -8.37 10.28
CA THR A 236 2.16 -7.19 10.18
C THR A 236 3.00 -5.94 9.97
N LYS A 237 2.51 -5.03 9.12
CA LYS A 237 3.13 -3.76 8.78
C LYS A 237 2.12 -2.63 9.07
N ASN A 238 2.59 -1.53 9.68
CA ASN A 238 1.75 -0.35 9.96
C ASN A 238 1.49 0.53 8.73
N LEU A 239 2.28 0.38 7.67
CA LEU A 239 2.16 1.05 6.39
C LEU A 239 1.82 0.05 5.29
N ARG A 240 1.47 0.55 4.11
CA ARG A 240 1.36 -0.28 2.90
C ARG A 240 2.73 -0.89 2.57
N ILE A 241 2.77 -2.17 2.20
CA ILE A 241 4.03 -2.80 1.76
C ILE A 241 4.58 -2.04 0.53
N CYS A 242 5.88 -1.82 0.42
CA CYS A 242 6.43 -1.21 -0.81
C CYS A 242 6.54 -2.24 -1.95
N GLY A 243 6.66 -1.76 -3.20
CA GLY A 243 6.69 -2.65 -4.36
C GLY A 243 7.91 -3.56 -4.37
N ASP A 244 9.06 -3.02 -3.95
CA ASP A 244 10.27 -3.79 -3.78
C ASP A 244 10.11 -4.95 -2.77
N CYS A 245 9.57 -4.69 -1.57
CA CYS A 245 9.33 -5.72 -0.56
C CYS A 245 8.29 -6.74 -1.02
N HIS A 246 7.24 -6.30 -1.72
CA HIS A 246 6.24 -7.18 -2.31
C HIS A 246 6.87 -8.15 -3.33
N SER A 247 7.71 -7.64 -4.23
CA SER A 247 8.47 -8.45 -5.18
C SER A 247 9.45 -9.38 -4.47
N ALA A 248 10.24 -8.89 -3.53
CA ALA A 248 11.18 -9.69 -2.75
C ALA A 248 10.48 -10.87 -2.06
N PHE A 249 9.31 -10.65 -1.46
CA PHE A 249 8.57 -11.71 -0.76
C PHE A 249 8.07 -12.81 -1.69
N LYS A 250 7.71 -12.47 -2.94
CA LYS A 250 7.45 -13.48 -3.97
C LYS A 250 8.68 -14.35 -4.22
N PHE A 251 9.83 -13.73 -4.50
CA PHE A 251 11.08 -14.48 -4.75
C PHE A 251 11.43 -15.37 -3.56
N ILE A 252 11.41 -14.82 -2.34
CA ILE A 252 11.74 -15.56 -1.12
C ILE A 252 10.78 -16.73 -0.90
N SER A 253 9.47 -16.54 -1.13
CA SER A 253 8.49 -17.63 -1.00
C SER A 253 8.80 -18.83 -1.90
N GLY A 254 9.30 -18.58 -3.13
CA GLY A 254 9.70 -19.63 -4.06
C GLY A 254 11.06 -20.24 -3.74
N ILE A 255 12.04 -19.44 -3.32
CA ILE A 255 13.40 -19.92 -2.99
C ILE A 255 13.38 -20.83 -1.75
N PHE A 256 12.61 -20.44 -0.73
CA PHE A 256 12.56 -21.16 0.55
C PHE A 256 11.38 -22.13 0.66
N GLY A 257 10.53 -22.23 -0.37
CA GLY A 257 9.32 -23.06 -0.35
C GLY A 257 8.42 -22.73 0.84
N ARG A 258 8.28 -21.43 1.14
CA ARG A 258 7.69 -20.95 2.39
C ARG A 258 6.51 -20.04 2.12
N GLU A 259 5.37 -20.36 2.73
CA GLU A 259 4.23 -19.44 2.76
C GLU A 259 4.52 -18.26 3.68
N ILE A 260 4.35 -17.05 3.14
CA ILE A 260 4.51 -15.80 3.86
C ILE A 260 3.20 -15.04 3.77
N ILE A 261 2.67 -14.61 4.91
CA ILE A 261 1.43 -13.84 5.01
C ILE A 261 1.79 -12.48 5.60
N VAL A 262 1.51 -11.42 4.86
CA VAL A 262 1.71 -10.04 5.31
C VAL A 262 0.36 -9.36 5.42
N ARG A 263 0.06 -8.80 6.59
CA ARG A 263 -1.01 -7.83 6.76
C ARG A 263 -0.39 -6.43 6.68
N ASP A 264 -0.80 -5.64 5.70
CA ASP A 264 -0.52 -4.20 5.70
C ASP A 264 -1.78 -3.42 6.09
N ASN A 265 -1.74 -2.09 5.98
CA ASN A 265 -2.88 -1.23 6.30
C ASN A 265 -4.02 -1.30 5.25
N ASN A 266 -3.79 -1.91 4.09
CA ASN A 266 -4.75 -1.98 2.99
C ASN A 266 -5.41 -3.36 2.89
N GLN A 267 -4.64 -4.44 3.01
CA GLN A 267 -5.08 -5.81 2.79
C GLN A 267 -4.10 -6.88 3.30
N PHE A 268 -4.48 -8.15 3.10
CA PHE A 268 -3.61 -9.29 3.29
C PHE A 268 -2.96 -9.70 1.97
N HIS A 269 -1.67 -9.95 2.04
CA HIS A 269 -0.86 -10.51 0.97
C HIS A 269 -0.43 -11.91 1.39
N ARG A 270 -0.79 -12.91 0.59
CA ARG A 270 -0.32 -14.28 0.76
C ARG A 270 0.65 -14.60 -0.37
N PHE A 271 1.92 -14.73 -0.01
CA PHE A 271 3.01 -15.08 -0.92
C PHE A 271 3.27 -16.57 -0.88
N ARG A 272 3.25 -17.19 -2.06
CA ARG A 272 3.50 -18.62 -2.25
C ARG A 272 3.97 -18.85 -3.67
N ASP A 273 5.03 -19.65 -3.84
CA ASP A 273 5.51 -20.11 -5.14
C ASP A 273 5.71 -18.97 -6.17
N ARG A 274 6.37 -17.88 -5.73
CA ARG A 274 6.62 -16.65 -6.51
C ARG A 274 5.37 -15.83 -6.87
N GLN A 275 4.23 -16.14 -6.30
CA GLN A 275 2.97 -15.42 -6.54
C GLN A 275 2.48 -14.76 -5.26
N CYS A 276 1.68 -13.70 -5.41
CA CYS A 276 0.94 -13.08 -4.32
C CYS A 276 -0.56 -13.19 -4.62
N SER A 277 -1.37 -13.40 -3.58
CA SER A 277 -2.84 -13.43 -3.68
C SER A 277 -3.46 -12.17 -4.28
N CYS A 278 -2.77 -11.02 -4.24
CA CYS A 278 -3.24 -9.77 -4.83
C CYS A 278 -3.04 -9.68 -6.35
N ARG A 279 -2.29 -10.61 -6.97
CA ARG A 279 -1.97 -10.60 -8.41
C ARG A 279 -1.38 -9.28 -8.91
N ASP A 280 -0.55 -8.65 -8.08
CA ASP A 280 0.05 -7.31 -8.34
C ASP A 280 -0.95 -6.16 -8.44
N TYR A 281 -2.20 -6.42 -8.06
CA TYR A 281 -3.28 -5.45 -8.03
C TYR A 281 -3.57 -5.03 -6.57
N TRP A 282 -2.60 -4.36 -5.94
CA TRP A 282 -2.65 -3.94 -4.54
C TRP A 282 -2.53 -2.42 -4.38
#